data_AF-A0AA41A1E8-F1
#
_entry.id   AF-A0AA41A1E8-F1
#
_cell.length_a   1.000
_cell.length_b   1.000
_cell.length_c   1.000
_cell.angle_alpha   90.00
_cell.angle_beta   90.00
_cell.angle_gamma   90.00
#
_symmetry.space_group_name_H-M   'P 1'
#
loop_
_entity.id
_entity.type
_entity.pdbx_description
1 polymer ?
#
loop_
_entity_poly.entity_id
_entity_poly.type
_entity_poly.pdbx_seq_one_letter_code
_entity_poly.pdbx_strand_id
1 'polypeptide(L)'
;MAGLGRFVVFASVAAALALIVTYGGGARPAKQGLQMPVAVGAGPLSRDDFWALVHHSATWGEDADAQLADLRTSLRQSTPSQIAAFQGYFEEAMIRSYRWDLWGAAYVAKGGASDDGFEYFQRWLISRGRTDFERVLADPDALADLAIPDAQSDLEFEAFGYVAPEIWSAKTGQALSQMPEADARPRPSVPSGTPFKEETSHLAARYPKLWKRFGTWL
;
A
#
# COMPACT_ATOMS: atom_id res chain seq x y z
N MET A 1 -70.13 -21.87 51.27
CA MET A 1 -71.25 -21.06 50.77
C MET A 1 -70.76 -20.32 49.52
N ALA A 2 -71.24 -20.79 48.37
CA ALA A 2 -71.49 -20.15 47.06
C ALA A 2 -70.70 -18.92 46.54
N GLY A 3 -70.39 -18.97 45.23
CA GLY A 3 -70.24 -17.83 44.31
C GLY A 3 -69.07 -17.99 43.33
N LEU A 4 -69.21 -18.60 42.14
CA LEU A 4 -69.52 -17.92 40.85
C LEU A 4 -68.87 -16.53 40.77
N GLY A 5 -67.96 -16.17 39.86
CA GLY A 5 -67.69 -16.62 38.50
C GLY A 5 -67.59 -15.35 37.63
N ARG A 6 -66.53 -15.18 36.84
CA ARG A 6 -66.57 -14.39 35.57
C ARG A 6 -65.27 -14.49 34.78
N PHE A 7 -65.45 -14.89 33.53
CA PHE A 7 -64.52 -14.82 32.40
C PHE A 7 -64.16 -13.37 32.05
N VAL A 8 -62.88 -13.13 31.73
CA VAL A 8 -62.40 -12.18 30.70
C VAL A 8 -61.10 -12.77 30.14
N VAL A 9 -61.18 -13.56 29.07
CA VAL A 9 -60.83 -13.22 27.67
C VAL A 9 -59.36 -12.86 27.45
N PHE A 10 -58.69 -13.76 26.74
CA PHE A 10 -57.34 -13.68 26.19
C PHE A 10 -57.16 -12.48 25.26
N ALA A 11 -56.07 -11.72 25.45
CA ALA A 11 -55.47 -10.91 24.41
C ALA A 11 -54.05 -11.42 24.18
N SER A 12 -53.89 -12.12 23.06
CA SER A 12 -52.63 -12.65 22.54
C SER A 12 -51.68 -11.51 22.18
N VAL A 13 -50.45 -11.54 22.71
CA VAL A 13 -49.33 -10.82 22.12
C VAL A 13 -48.22 -11.84 21.88
N ALA A 14 -48.06 -12.20 20.60
CA ALA A 14 -46.93 -12.94 20.11
C ALA A 14 -45.67 -12.06 20.23
N ALA A 15 -44.72 -12.46 21.06
CA ALA A 15 -43.37 -11.92 21.04
C ALA A 15 -42.47 -12.91 20.29
N ALA A 16 -42.19 -12.60 19.03
CA ALA A 16 -41.19 -13.30 18.25
C ALA A 16 -39.81 -13.02 18.86
N LEU A 17 -39.13 -14.09 19.30
CA LEU A 17 -37.71 -14.07 19.67
C LEU A 17 -36.89 -13.84 18.40
N ALA A 18 -36.46 -12.60 18.16
CA ALA A 18 -35.41 -12.30 17.21
C ALA A 18 -34.07 -12.64 17.88
N LEU A 19 -33.48 -13.78 17.50
CA LEU A 19 -32.12 -14.15 17.84
C LEU A 19 -31.18 -13.22 17.07
N ILE A 20 -30.68 -12.16 17.72
CA ILE A 20 -29.59 -11.36 17.18
C ILE A 20 -28.33 -12.22 17.30
N VAL A 21 -27.94 -12.87 16.21
CA VAL A 21 -26.58 -13.36 16.02
C VAL A 21 -25.71 -12.14 15.84
N THR A 22 -25.05 -11.69 16.90
CA THR A 22 -23.98 -10.70 16.80
C THR A 22 -22.80 -11.36 16.09
N TYR A 23 -22.68 -11.10 14.79
CA TYR A 23 -21.42 -11.32 14.09
C TYR A 23 -20.41 -10.33 14.67
N GLY A 24 -19.52 -10.84 15.52
CA GLY A 24 -18.35 -10.12 16.03
C GLY A 24 -17.33 -9.89 14.92
N GLY A 25 -17.66 -9.02 13.96
CA GLY A 25 -16.68 -8.36 13.12
C GLY A 25 -16.15 -7.16 13.89
N GLY A 26 -15.12 -7.38 14.71
CA GLY A 26 -14.39 -6.28 15.32
C GLY A 26 -13.71 -5.46 14.22
N ALA A 27 -14.40 -4.45 13.69
CA ALA A 27 -13.76 -3.38 12.95
C ALA A 27 -12.71 -2.78 13.88
N ARG A 28 -11.42 -2.97 13.56
CA ARG A 28 -10.37 -2.19 14.21
C ARG A 28 -10.73 -0.73 13.99
N PRO A 29 -10.73 0.12 15.03
CA PRO A 29 -11.00 1.53 14.84
C PRO A 29 -9.98 2.08 13.83
N ALA A 30 -10.47 2.69 12.74
CA ALA A 30 -9.63 3.49 11.86
C ALA A 30 -8.81 4.42 12.77
N LYS A 31 -7.49 4.53 12.54
CA LYS A 31 -6.66 5.48 13.27
C LYS A 31 -7.30 6.86 13.09
N GLN A 32 -7.99 7.38 14.08
CA GLN A 32 -8.59 8.71 14.02
C GLN A 32 -7.66 9.65 14.78
N GLY A 33 -6.90 10.44 14.03
CA GLY A 33 -6.01 11.46 14.57
C GLY A 33 -5.25 12.19 13.46
N LEU A 34 -5.29 13.53 13.48
CA LEU A 34 -4.43 14.37 12.64
C LEU A 34 -2.98 14.21 13.13
N GLN A 35 -2.17 13.47 12.38
CA GLN A 35 -0.72 13.46 12.59
C GLN A 35 -0.15 14.78 12.02
N MET A 36 0.80 15.39 12.72
CA MET A 36 1.43 16.60 12.23
C MET A 36 2.26 16.29 10.98
N PRO A 37 2.12 17.08 9.90
CA PRO A 37 2.89 16.85 8.69
C PRO A 37 4.37 16.94 8.98
N VAL A 38 5.16 16.10 8.31
CA VAL A 38 6.62 16.21 8.34
C VAL A 38 7.03 17.41 7.51
N ALA A 39 7.64 18.40 8.15
CA ALA A 39 8.27 19.52 7.47
C ALA A 39 9.72 19.15 7.15
N VAL A 40 10.08 19.22 5.88
CA VAL A 40 11.48 19.19 5.44
C VAL A 40 12.12 20.53 5.81
N GLY A 41 13.39 20.51 6.23
CA GLY A 41 14.12 21.74 6.57
C GLY A 41 14.20 22.73 5.41
N ALA A 42 14.75 23.93 5.65
CA ALA A 42 14.83 24.99 4.64
C ALA A 42 15.75 24.68 3.43
N GLY A 43 16.53 23.60 3.49
CA GLY A 43 17.45 23.18 2.44
C GLY A 43 16.81 22.29 1.37
N PRO A 44 17.61 21.83 0.38
CA PRO A 44 17.18 20.82 -0.57
C PRO A 44 16.71 19.55 0.14
N LEU A 45 15.66 18.92 -0.38
CA LEU A 45 15.19 17.63 0.12
C LEU A 45 16.25 16.57 -0.15
N SER A 46 16.68 15.87 0.90
CA SER A 46 17.66 14.79 0.83
C SER A 46 16.99 13.42 0.66
N ARG A 47 17.77 12.38 0.35
CA ARG A 47 17.26 11.00 0.30
C ARG A 47 16.68 10.54 1.63
N ASP A 48 17.23 11.00 2.75
CA ASP A 48 16.72 10.65 4.08
C ASP A 48 15.40 11.37 4.36
N ASP A 49 15.23 12.62 3.89
CA ASP A 49 13.95 13.34 3.95
C ASP A 49 12.86 12.64 3.12
N PHE A 50 13.20 12.16 1.91
CA PHE A 50 12.30 11.35 1.09
C PHE A 50 11.81 10.13 1.87
N TRP A 51 12.72 9.35 2.45
CA TRP A 51 12.34 8.17 3.22
C TRP A 51 11.61 8.52 4.52
N ALA A 52 11.90 9.65 5.15
CA ALA A 52 11.18 10.13 6.32
C ALA A 52 9.72 10.46 5.99
N LEU A 53 9.46 11.16 4.87
CA LEU A 53 8.11 11.45 4.38
C LEU A 53 7.33 10.16 4.05
N VAL A 54 7.96 9.23 3.32
CA VAL A 54 7.35 7.93 3.00
C VAL A 54 7.05 7.16 4.27
N HIS A 55 8.02 7.02 5.18
CA HIS A 55 7.86 6.31 6.45
C HIS A 55 6.76 6.92 7.33
N HIS A 56 6.67 8.25 7.37
CA HIS A 56 5.60 8.94 8.07
C HIS A 56 4.23 8.56 7.51
N SER A 57 4.05 8.60 6.20
CA SER A 57 2.79 8.18 5.57
C SER A 57 2.50 6.68 5.78
N ALA A 58 3.53 5.84 5.83
CA ALA A 58 3.41 4.40 5.99
C ALA A 58 2.82 3.98 7.36
N THR A 59 2.76 4.89 8.35
CA THR A 59 2.01 4.64 9.59
C THR A 59 0.53 4.42 9.35
N TRP A 60 0.03 4.86 8.19
CA TRP A 60 -1.33 4.67 7.70
C TRP A 60 -1.47 3.51 6.72
N GLY A 61 -0.43 2.68 6.51
CA GLY A 61 -0.40 1.69 5.43
C GLY A 61 -1.41 0.53 5.48
N GLU A 62 -2.35 0.54 6.42
CA GLU A 62 -3.56 -0.31 6.40
C GLU A 62 -4.75 0.39 5.68
N ASP A 63 -4.66 1.70 5.44
CA ASP A 63 -5.65 2.55 4.78
C ASP A 63 -4.94 3.40 3.71
N ALA A 64 -5.07 2.98 2.46
CA ALA A 64 -4.41 3.61 1.33
C ALA A 64 -4.81 5.08 1.16
N ASP A 65 -6.09 5.42 1.36
CA ASP A 65 -6.58 6.78 1.23
C ASP A 65 -6.01 7.68 2.32
N ALA A 66 -5.96 7.19 3.56
CA ALA A 66 -5.34 7.91 4.67
C ALA A 66 -3.83 8.11 4.45
N GLN A 67 -3.12 7.10 3.94
CA GLN A 67 -1.70 7.21 3.60
C GLN A 67 -1.45 8.27 2.52
N LEU A 68 -2.25 8.28 1.45
CA LEU A 68 -2.16 9.30 0.41
C LEU A 68 -2.48 10.70 0.96
N ALA A 69 -3.50 10.82 1.81
CA ALA A 69 -3.89 12.09 2.41
C ALA A 69 -2.78 12.67 3.32
N ASP A 70 -2.12 11.81 4.09
CA ASP A 70 -0.98 12.17 4.95
C ASP A 70 0.22 12.65 4.11
N LEU A 71 0.61 11.88 3.09
CA LEU A 71 1.73 12.25 2.21
C LEU A 71 1.46 13.57 1.47
N ARG A 72 0.24 13.75 0.93
CA ARG A 72 -0.19 15.01 0.31
C ARG A 72 -0.09 16.19 1.28
N THR A 73 -0.49 15.99 2.53
CA THR A 73 -0.46 17.04 3.57
C THR A 73 0.97 17.43 3.94
N SER A 74 1.87 16.45 4.05
CA SER A 74 3.28 16.70 4.31
C SER A 74 3.97 17.39 3.13
N LEU A 75 3.76 16.92 1.89
CA LEU A 75 4.36 17.54 0.70
C LEU A 75 3.86 18.96 0.43
N ARG A 76 2.63 19.32 0.84
CA ARG A 76 2.13 20.70 0.75
C ARG A 76 2.98 21.71 1.55
N GLN A 77 3.69 21.27 2.59
CA GLN A 77 4.61 22.11 3.36
C GLN A 77 5.94 22.35 2.63
N SER A 78 6.26 21.52 1.63
CA SER A 78 7.52 21.59 0.88
C SER A 78 7.45 22.61 -0.27
N THR A 79 8.59 23.19 -0.63
CA THR A 79 8.75 24.03 -1.82
C THR A 79 8.61 23.21 -3.12
N PRO A 80 8.27 23.83 -4.28
CA PRO A 80 8.20 23.10 -5.55
C PRO A 80 9.50 22.36 -5.91
N SER A 81 10.67 22.92 -5.60
CA SER A 81 11.95 22.25 -5.83
C SER A 81 12.16 21.03 -4.92
N GLN A 82 11.72 21.11 -3.67
CA GLN A 82 11.73 19.95 -2.76
C GLN A 82 10.77 18.85 -3.24
N ILE A 83 9.57 19.20 -3.73
CA ILE A 83 8.62 18.22 -4.29
C ILE A 83 9.20 17.56 -5.56
N ALA A 84 9.90 18.33 -6.41
CA ALA A 84 10.63 17.79 -7.55
C ALA A 84 11.74 16.81 -7.12
N ALA A 85 12.51 17.15 -6.09
CA ALA A 85 13.51 16.25 -5.53
C ALA A 85 12.89 14.97 -4.92
N PHE A 86 11.72 15.07 -4.26
CA PHE A 86 10.98 13.89 -3.79
C PHE A 86 10.66 12.94 -4.95
N GLN A 87 10.10 13.47 -6.06
CA GLN A 87 9.81 12.65 -7.23
C GLN A 87 11.07 12.02 -7.80
N GLY A 88 12.19 12.74 -7.81
CA GLY A 88 13.48 12.19 -8.21
C GLY A 88 13.89 10.95 -7.42
N TYR A 89 13.85 11.02 -6.09
CA TYR A 89 14.18 9.87 -5.26
C TYR A 89 13.16 8.73 -5.37
N PHE A 90 11.88 9.05 -5.63
CA PHE A 90 10.87 8.05 -5.94
C PHE A 90 11.20 7.30 -7.24
N GLU A 91 11.50 8.02 -8.31
CA GLU A 91 11.90 7.44 -9.61
C GLU A 91 13.19 6.61 -9.50
N GLU A 92 14.17 7.06 -8.71
CA GLU A 92 15.35 6.25 -8.42
C GLU A 92 14.99 4.94 -7.72
N ALA A 93 14.05 4.95 -6.77
CA ALA A 93 13.59 3.73 -6.11
C ALA A 93 12.80 2.81 -7.06
N MET A 94 12.00 3.37 -7.98
CA MET A 94 11.36 2.63 -9.07
C MET A 94 12.42 1.95 -9.95
N ILE A 95 13.47 2.66 -10.37
CA ILE A 95 14.55 2.08 -11.19
C ILE A 95 15.30 0.98 -10.44
N ARG A 96 15.63 1.20 -9.16
CA ARG A 96 16.33 0.21 -8.32
C ARG A 96 15.54 -1.08 -8.12
N SER A 97 14.21 -0.98 -8.06
CA SER A 97 13.31 -2.12 -7.90
C SER A 97 12.93 -2.80 -9.22
N TYR A 98 13.28 -2.22 -10.37
CA TYR A 98 12.98 -2.78 -11.68
C TYR A 98 13.94 -3.95 -12.02
N ARG A 99 13.67 -5.11 -11.41
CA ARG A 99 14.49 -6.32 -11.45
C ARG A 99 13.63 -7.56 -11.68
N TRP A 100 14.15 -8.50 -12.46
CA TRP A 100 13.46 -9.74 -12.79
C TRP A 100 13.19 -10.65 -11.58
N ASP A 101 14.10 -10.67 -10.59
CA ASP A 101 13.90 -11.48 -9.39
C ASP A 101 12.80 -10.91 -8.48
N LEU A 102 12.73 -9.58 -8.37
CA LEU A 102 11.65 -8.94 -7.66
C LEU A 102 10.30 -9.13 -8.38
N TRP A 103 10.29 -9.10 -9.72
CA TRP A 103 9.10 -9.42 -10.50
C TRP A 103 8.63 -10.85 -10.26
N GLY A 104 9.53 -11.84 -10.28
CA GLY A 104 9.18 -13.22 -9.96
C GLY A 104 8.59 -13.38 -8.56
N ALA A 105 9.11 -12.65 -7.57
CA ALA A 105 8.53 -12.64 -6.22
C ALA A 105 7.12 -12.04 -6.19
N ALA A 106 6.91 -10.90 -6.86
CA ALA A 106 5.58 -10.29 -7.02
C ALA A 106 4.61 -11.22 -7.75
N TYR A 107 5.08 -11.92 -8.80
CA TYR A 107 4.29 -12.90 -9.55
C TYR A 107 3.78 -14.01 -8.63
N VAL A 108 4.64 -14.60 -7.79
CA VAL A 108 4.22 -15.63 -6.83
C VAL A 108 3.23 -15.08 -5.81
N ALA A 109 3.50 -13.89 -5.25
CA ALA A 109 2.66 -13.30 -4.21
C ALA A 109 1.26 -12.93 -4.73
N LYS A 110 1.15 -12.53 -6.00
CA LYS A 110 -0.09 -12.04 -6.62
C LYS A 110 -0.80 -13.09 -7.49
N GLY A 111 -0.20 -14.25 -7.73
CA GLY A 111 -0.70 -15.24 -8.69
C GLY A 111 -0.56 -14.79 -10.16
N GLY A 112 0.42 -13.92 -10.43
CA GLY A 112 0.67 -13.32 -11.75
C GLY A 112 1.03 -11.82 -11.64
N ALA A 113 1.77 -11.31 -12.62
CA ALA A 113 2.07 -9.88 -12.71
C ALA A 113 2.37 -9.48 -14.16
N SER A 114 1.51 -8.65 -14.75
CA SER A 114 1.79 -7.91 -15.99
C SER A 114 2.81 -6.80 -15.73
N ASP A 115 3.26 -6.12 -16.79
CA ASP A 115 4.14 -4.96 -16.70
C ASP A 115 3.55 -3.88 -15.75
N ASP A 116 2.30 -3.49 -15.97
CA ASP A 116 1.59 -2.52 -15.10
C ASP A 116 1.41 -3.06 -13.68
N GLY A 117 1.04 -4.33 -13.54
CA GLY A 117 0.86 -4.97 -12.23
C GLY A 117 2.17 -5.06 -11.44
N PHE A 118 3.32 -5.16 -12.12
CA PHE A 118 4.63 -5.09 -11.47
C PHE A 118 5.00 -3.65 -11.13
N GLU A 119 4.73 -2.68 -12.01
CA GLU A 119 4.94 -1.27 -11.70
C GLU A 119 4.16 -0.87 -10.45
N TYR A 120 2.89 -1.25 -10.35
CA TYR A 120 2.04 -0.93 -9.19
C TYR A 120 2.53 -1.63 -7.92
N PHE A 121 3.10 -2.82 -8.04
CA PHE A 121 3.80 -3.51 -6.95
C PHE A 121 5.05 -2.74 -6.48
N GLN A 122 5.84 -2.18 -7.39
CA GLN A 122 7.00 -1.37 -7.01
C GLN A 122 6.56 -0.13 -6.22
N ARG A 123 5.49 0.54 -6.67
CA ARG A 123 4.91 1.71 -5.96
C ARG A 123 4.41 1.31 -4.57
N TRP A 124 3.72 0.17 -4.46
CA TRP A 124 3.32 -0.41 -3.17
C TRP A 124 4.53 -0.66 -2.28
N LEU A 125 5.57 -1.34 -2.77
CA LEU A 125 6.76 -1.66 -1.97
C LEU A 125 7.49 -0.41 -1.49
N ILE A 126 7.58 0.63 -2.32
CA ILE A 126 8.15 1.92 -1.90
C ILE A 126 7.31 2.55 -0.79
N SER A 127 5.97 2.53 -0.91
CA SER A 127 5.06 3.09 0.10
C SER A 127 5.18 2.43 1.48
N ARG A 128 5.76 1.22 1.56
CA ARG A 128 6.06 0.52 2.83
C ARG A 128 7.22 1.15 3.60
N GLY A 129 7.98 2.04 2.97
CA GLY A 129 9.13 2.71 3.55
C GLY A 129 10.44 1.95 3.38
N ARG A 130 11.54 2.63 3.74
CA ARG A 130 12.91 2.20 3.44
C ARG A 130 13.24 0.79 3.95
N THR A 131 12.83 0.47 5.18
CA THR A 131 13.21 -0.79 5.82
C THR A 131 12.63 -1.99 5.06
N ASP A 132 11.33 -1.97 4.76
CA ASP A 132 10.66 -3.04 4.00
C ASP A 132 11.20 -3.09 2.56
N PHE A 133 11.36 -1.92 1.93
CA PHE A 133 11.92 -1.80 0.57
C PHE A 133 13.32 -2.44 0.50
N GLU A 134 14.27 -1.99 1.31
CA GLU A 134 15.65 -2.51 1.27
C GLU A 134 15.73 -3.99 1.67
N ARG A 135 14.88 -4.45 2.60
CA ARG A 135 14.80 -5.87 2.98
C ARG A 135 14.40 -6.73 1.78
N VAL A 136 13.35 -6.35 1.06
CA VAL A 136 12.85 -7.11 -0.09
C VAL A 136 13.78 -6.99 -1.30
N LEU A 137 14.47 -5.86 -1.50
CA LEU A 137 15.49 -5.77 -2.55
C LEU A 137 16.71 -6.66 -2.28
N ALA A 138 17.05 -6.88 -1.01
CA ALA A 138 18.14 -7.77 -0.62
C ALA A 138 17.75 -9.25 -0.75
N ASP A 139 16.52 -9.59 -0.39
CA ASP A 139 15.94 -10.93 -0.50
C ASP A 139 14.47 -10.84 -0.93
N PRO A 140 14.15 -11.04 -2.23
CA PRO A 140 12.78 -10.97 -2.70
C PRO A 140 11.84 -11.98 -2.02
N ASP A 141 12.34 -13.11 -1.51
CA ASP A 141 11.53 -14.09 -0.78
C ASP A 141 11.11 -13.58 0.61
N ALA A 142 11.81 -12.57 1.15
CA ALA A 142 11.44 -11.89 2.39
C ALA A 142 10.14 -11.07 2.26
N LEU A 143 9.60 -10.89 1.05
CA LEU A 143 8.25 -10.36 0.83
C LEU A 143 7.20 -11.19 1.59
N ALA A 144 7.40 -12.51 1.73
CA ALA A 144 6.53 -13.39 2.48
C ALA A 144 6.43 -13.03 3.97
N ASP A 145 7.44 -12.34 4.51
CA ASP A 145 7.52 -11.95 5.92
C ASP A 145 6.88 -10.58 6.20
N LEU A 146 6.46 -9.85 5.16
CA LEU A 146 5.78 -8.58 5.34
C LEU A 146 4.33 -8.79 5.83
N ALA A 147 3.83 -7.80 6.57
CA ALA A 147 2.44 -7.74 7.02
C ALA A 147 1.53 -7.42 5.82
N ILE A 148 1.31 -8.43 4.99
CA ILE A 148 0.38 -8.42 3.86
C ILE A 148 -0.94 -9.00 4.36
N PRO A 149 -2.07 -8.29 4.24
CA PRO A 149 -3.39 -8.85 4.52
C PRO A 149 -3.64 -10.07 3.63
N ASP A 150 -3.99 -11.22 4.23
CA ASP A 150 -4.25 -12.47 3.49
C ASP A 150 -5.53 -12.43 2.62
N ALA A 151 -6.33 -11.37 2.74
CA ALA A 151 -7.50 -11.12 1.91
C ALA A 151 -7.51 -9.66 1.44
N GLN A 152 -7.65 -9.45 0.11
CA GLN A 152 -7.83 -8.17 -0.57
C GLN A 152 -6.63 -7.23 -0.71
N SER A 153 -5.40 -7.61 -0.34
CA SER A 153 -4.24 -6.80 -0.73
C SER A 153 -3.73 -7.25 -2.09
N ASP A 154 -4.09 -6.51 -3.14
CA ASP A 154 -3.58 -6.74 -4.50
C ASP A 154 -2.06 -6.46 -4.61
N LEU A 155 -1.41 -6.05 -3.51
CA LEU A 155 -0.01 -5.60 -3.46
C LEU A 155 0.28 -4.50 -4.47
N GLU A 156 -0.72 -3.67 -4.76
CA GLU A 156 -0.68 -2.62 -5.76
C GLU A 156 -0.98 -1.27 -5.12
N PHE A 157 -0.29 -0.23 -5.58
CA PHE A 157 -0.55 1.13 -5.09
C PHE A 157 -0.24 2.17 -6.18
N GLU A 158 -0.96 2.09 -7.30
CA GLU A 158 -0.77 2.97 -8.45
C GLU A 158 -0.76 4.46 -8.03
N ALA A 159 -1.79 4.88 -7.30
CA ALA A 159 -2.02 6.27 -6.94
C ALA A 159 -0.87 6.93 -6.15
N PHE A 160 -0.05 6.14 -5.46
CA PHE A 160 1.09 6.65 -4.68
C PHE A 160 2.09 7.40 -5.56
N GLY A 161 2.31 6.95 -6.80
CA GLY A 161 3.24 7.57 -7.74
C GLY A 161 2.80 8.93 -8.28
N TYR A 162 1.52 9.29 -8.16
CA TYR A 162 0.99 10.57 -8.66
C TYR A 162 0.97 11.68 -7.61
N VAL A 163 1.19 11.36 -6.33
CA VAL A 163 1.04 12.33 -5.24
C VAL A 163 1.97 13.54 -5.40
N ALA A 164 3.28 13.31 -5.61
CA ALA A 164 4.22 14.43 -5.73
C ALA A 164 3.99 15.28 -7.00
N PRO A 165 3.78 14.69 -8.20
CA PRO A 165 3.42 15.44 -9.39
C PRO A 165 2.14 16.28 -9.21
N GLU A 166 1.08 15.71 -8.64
CA GLU A 166 -0.18 16.42 -8.38
C GLU A 166 0.02 17.63 -7.46
N ILE A 167 0.75 17.46 -6.35
CA ILE A 167 1.03 18.56 -5.42
C ILE A 167 1.93 19.62 -6.05
N TRP A 168 2.93 19.21 -6.84
CA TRP A 168 3.80 20.13 -7.56
C TRP A 168 2.99 20.98 -8.56
N SER A 169 2.13 20.35 -9.37
CA SER A 169 1.28 21.02 -10.35
C SER A 169 0.31 21.99 -9.68
N ALA A 170 -0.35 21.57 -8.59
CA ALA A 170 -1.23 22.43 -7.82
C ALA A 170 -0.51 23.66 -7.24
N LYS A 171 0.75 23.52 -6.84
CA LYS A 171 1.53 24.59 -6.20
C LYS A 171 2.13 25.58 -7.18
N THR A 172 2.42 25.14 -8.40
CA THR A 172 3.08 25.96 -9.44
C THR A 172 2.09 26.50 -10.46
N GLY A 173 0.90 25.88 -10.59
CA GLY A 173 -0.04 26.14 -11.67
C GLY A 173 0.41 25.60 -13.03
N GLN A 174 1.46 24.77 -13.07
CA GLN A 174 2.03 24.20 -14.30
C GLN A 174 1.52 22.78 -14.53
N ALA A 175 1.57 22.31 -15.79
CA ALA A 175 1.17 20.95 -16.13
C ALA A 175 2.18 19.92 -15.58
N LEU A 176 1.73 18.69 -15.27
CA LEU A 176 2.59 17.62 -14.73
C LEU A 176 3.84 17.35 -15.60
N SER A 177 3.71 17.46 -16.92
CA SER A 177 4.80 17.28 -17.88
C SER A 177 5.89 18.37 -17.82
N GLN A 178 5.64 19.46 -17.09
CA GLN A 178 6.59 20.55 -16.88
C GLN A 178 7.35 20.42 -15.56
N MET A 179 7.03 19.40 -14.75
CA MET A 179 7.79 19.10 -13.54
C MET A 179 9.24 18.83 -13.92
N PRO A 180 10.21 19.51 -13.29
CA PRO A 180 11.61 19.24 -13.56
C PRO A 180 11.90 17.76 -13.34
N GLU A 181 12.42 17.10 -14.37
CA GLU A 181 13.01 15.77 -14.20
C GLU A 181 14.16 15.92 -13.21
N ALA A 182 14.20 15.04 -12.22
CA ALA A 182 15.41 14.91 -11.43
C ALA A 182 16.54 14.41 -12.34
N ASP A 183 17.80 14.60 -11.93
CA ASP A 183 18.98 14.02 -12.58
C ASP A 183 19.01 12.46 -12.54
N ALA A 184 17.86 11.84 -12.27
CA ALA A 184 17.66 10.42 -12.31
C ALA A 184 18.00 9.88 -13.70
N ARG A 185 18.69 8.74 -13.72
CA ARG A 185 18.97 8.03 -14.97
C ARG A 185 17.63 7.71 -15.66
N PRO A 186 17.58 7.68 -17.01
CA PRO A 186 16.39 7.23 -17.71
C PRO A 186 15.96 5.86 -17.19
N ARG A 187 14.64 5.63 -17.05
CA ARG A 187 14.14 4.30 -16.70
C ARG A 187 14.62 3.29 -17.75
N PRO A 188 15.22 2.16 -17.35
CA PRO A 188 15.57 1.10 -18.27
C PRO A 188 14.32 0.56 -18.98
N SER A 189 14.45 0.16 -20.25
CA SER A 189 13.35 -0.44 -21.01
C SER A 189 13.09 -1.91 -20.66
N VAL A 190 14.00 -2.55 -19.91
CA VAL A 190 13.87 -3.93 -19.43
C VAL A 190 14.37 -4.04 -17.98
N PRO A 191 13.81 -4.97 -17.17
CA PRO A 191 14.27 -5.19 -15.83
C PRO A 191 15.73 -5.67 -15.83
N SER A 192 16.46 -5.28 -14.79
CA SER A 192 17.82 -5.77 -14.58
C SER A 192 17.85 -7.20 -14.05
N GLY A 193 18.99 -7.88 -14.25
CA GLY A 193 19.17 -9.28 -13.85
C GLY A 193 18.71 -10.28 -14.91
N THR A 194 18.38 -11.49 -14.47
CA THR A 194 17.97 -12.58 -15.36
C THR A 194 16.46 -12.83 -15.23
N PRO A 195 15.71 -12.90 -16.34
CA PRO A 195 14.29 -13.27 -16.32
C PRO A 195 14.04 -14.53 -15.50
N PHE A 196 12.98 -14.50 -14.69
CA PHE A 196 12.52 -15.69 -14.00
C PHE A 196 11.74 -16.59 -14.98
N LYS A 197 11.56 -17.85 -14.59
CA LYS A 197 10.67 -18.76 -15.32
C LYS A 197 9.41 -18.99 -14.51
N GLU A 198 8.28 -19.10 -15.20
CA GLU A 198 6.97 -19.25 -14.57
C GLU A 198 6.66 -20.68 -14.11
N GLU A 199 7.52 -21.67 -14.41
CA GLU A 199 7.26 -23.04 -13.98
C GLU A 199 7.20 -23.13 -12.45
N THR A 200 6.15 -23.78 -11.94
CA THR A 200 5.87 -23.88 -10.50
C THR A 200 7.05 -24.45 -9.71
N SER A 201 7.77 -25.43 -10.25
CA SER A 201 8.97 -26.00 -9.62
C SER A 201 10.14 -25.00 -9.54
N HIS A 202 10.30 -24.13 -10.54
CA HIS A 202 11.30 -23.05 -10.51
C HIS A 202 10.93 -22.00 -9.46
N LEU A 203 9.67 -21.54 -9.47
CA LEU A 203 9.17 -20.54 -8.54
C LEU A 203 9.22 -21.05 -7.09
N ALA A 204 8.83 -22.30 -6.84
CA ALA A 204 8.89 -22.93 -5.52
C ALA A 204 10.33 -23.06 -4.98
N ALA A 205 11.29 -23.39 -5.85
CA ALA A 205 12.69 -23.50 -5.45
C ALA A 205 13.34 -22.13 -5.21
N ARG A 206 12.94 -21.11 -5.99
CA ARG A 206 13.52 -19.77 -5.93
C ARG A 206 12.93 -18.91 -4.81
N TYR A 207 11.65 -19.06 -4.52
CA TYR A 207 10.92 -18.30 -3.51
C TYR A 207 10.18 -19.21 -2.52
N PRO A 208 10.90 -20.03 -1.73
CA PRO A 208 10.28 -21.06 -0.90
C PRO A 208 9.32 -20.51 0.16
N LYS A 209 9.58 -19.33 0.75
CA LYS A 209 8.66 -18.74 1.74
C LYS A 209 7.40 -18.22 1.05
N LEU A 210 7.55 -17.48 -0.04
CA LEU A 210 6.42 -16.98 -0.83
C LEU A 210 5.59 -18.13 -1.36
N TRP A 211 6.23 -19.18 -1.89
CA TRP A 211 5.54 -20.36 -2.40
C TRP A 211 4.74 -21.07 -1.31
N LYS A 212 5.30 -21.20 -0.11
CA LYS A 212 4.57 -21.78 1.03
C LYS A 212 3.33 -20.96 1.40
N ARG A 213 3.38 -19.63 1.25
CA ARG A 213 2.30 -18.70 1.65
C ARG A 213 1.25 -18.50 0.55
N PHE A 214 1.68 -18.40 -0.70
CA PHE A 214 0.86 -17.97 -1.85
C PHE A 214 0.87 -18.94 -3.04
N GLY A 215 1.71 -19.97 -3.04
CA GLY A 215 1.88 -20.88 -4.19
C GLY A 215 0.69 -21.79 -4.47
N THR A 216 -0.38 -21.79 -3.67
CA THR A 216 -1.57 -22.64 -3.86
C THR A 216 -2.55 -22.13 -4.92
N TRP A 217 -2.33 -20.92 -5.45
CA TRP A 217 -3.18 -20.31 -6.48
C TRP A 217 -2.66 -20.51 -7.92
N LEU A 218 -1.46 -21.10 -8.07
CA LEU A 218 -0.74 -21.35 -9.33
C LEU A 218 -0.65 -22.86 -9.62
#